data_AF-A0A2G5V726-F1
#
_entry.id   AF-A0A2G5V726-F1
#
_cell.length_a   1.000
_cell.length_b   1.000
_cell.length_c   1.000
_cell.angle_alpha   90.00
_cell.angle_beta   90.00
_cell.angle_gamma   90.00
#
_symmetry.space_group_name_H-M   'P 1'
#
loop_
_entity.id
_entity.type
_entity.pdbx_description
1 polymer ?
#
loop_
_entity_poly.entity_id
_entity_poly.type
_entity_poly.pdbx_seq_one_letter_code
_entity_poly.pdbx_strand_id
1 'polypeptide(L)'
;MGNSGSARMRIPVKEFSMKLVVGSISSMEDDKEYSVTEEHFGVPWKLEVKVSNGSLSFHLSCLMSKNLTWSIETDLAFKVSTGSDSLSSRHERRFHNSDGNSQFECGWNDLMSTELLMSHLRGGNSNETIFEINVLIKSMTGCGKEILRKFDESIKECSDVVLVVKDRKFYLLKYYLALQSAHFKELPYFL
;
A
#
# COMPACT_ATOMS: atom_id res chain seq x y z
N MET A 1 -15.30 -16.48 -40.52
CA MET A 1 -14.13 -15.80 -39.93
C MET A 1 -14.58 -15.22 -38.58
N GLY A 2 -14.32 -15.95 -37.50
CA GLY A 2 -14.74 -15.55 -36.15
C GLY A 2 -13.77 -14.51 -35.59
N ASN A 3 -14.29 -13.32 -35.29
CA ASN A 3 -13.51 -12.25 -34.69
C ASN A 3 -13.30 -12.56 -33.21
N SER A 4 -12.15 -13.16 -32.88
CA SER A 4 -11.67 -13.35 -31.51
C SER A 4 -11.29 -11.98 -30.94
N GLY A 5 -12.27 -11.30 -30.33
CA GLY A 5 -12.01 -10.15 -29.49
C GLY A 5 -11.13 -10.58 -28.32
N SER A 6 -9.84 -10.27 -28.39
CA SER A 6 -8.93 -10.37 -27.25
C SER A 6 -9.49 -9.49 -26.14
N ALA A 7 -10.07 -10.12 -25.11
CA ALA A 7 -10.47 -9.43 -23.90
C ALA A 7 -9.19 -8.83 -23.30
N ARG A 8 -9.04 -7.49 -23.38
CA ARG A 8 -8.01 -6.78 -22.63
C ARG A 8 -8.20 -7.13 -21.16
N MET A 9 -7.33 -7.99 -20.63
CA MET A 9 -7.24 -8.20 -19.18
C MET A 9 -7.01 -6.84 -18.54
N ARG A 10 -8.02 -6.34 -17.83
CA ARG A 10 -7.85 -5.20 -16.93
C ARG A 10 -7.02 -5.72 -15.77
N ILE A 11 -5.73 -5.39 -15.76
CA ILE A 11 -4.89 -5.61 -14.59
C ILE A 11 -5.56 -4.83 -13.45
N PRO A 12 -5.97 -5.50 -12.35
CA PRO A 12 -6.56 -4.81 -11.22
C PRO A 12 -5.61 -3.72 -10.75
N VAL A 13 -6.13 -2.51 -10.59
CA VAL A 13 -5.36 -1.38 -10.06
C VAL A 13 -4.95 -1.73 -8.64
N LYS A 14 -3.65 -1.67 -8.35
CA LYS A 14 -3.11 -1.85 -7.00
C LYS A 14 -2.94 -0.47 -6.38
N GLU A 15 -3.92 -0.05 -5.60
CA GLU A 15 -3.87 1.22 -4.88
C GLU A 15 -4.25 1.03 -3.42
N PHE A 16 -3.70 1.88 -2.56
CA PHE A 16 -4.02 1.92 -1.14
C PHE A 16 -3.76 3.31 -0.56
N SER A 17 -4.27 3.55 0.64
CA SER A 17 -4.07 4.80 1.38
C SER A 17 -3.59 4.49 2.79
N MET A 18 -2.58 5.19 3.26
CA MET A 18 -2.14 5.15 4.66
C MET A 18 -2.43 6.49 5.32
N LYS A 19 -2.85 6.47 6.58
CA LYS A 19 -3.20 7.67 7.35
C LYS A 19 -2.61 7.63 8.75
N LEU A 20 -2.00 8.73 9.15
CA LEU A 20 -1.50 8.97 10.50
C LEU A 20 -2.17 10.24 11.06
N VAL A 21 -2.80 10.11 12.21
CA VAL A 21 -3.43 11.23 12.92
C VAL A 21 -2.61 11.53 14.16
N VAL A 22 -2.17 12.78 14.28
CA VAL A 22 -1.45 13.29 15.44
C VAL A 22 -2.20 14.49 16.02
N GLY A 23 -1.84 14.91 17.23
CA GLY A 23 -2.28 16.19 17.77
C GLY A 23 -1.86 17.34 16.85
N SER A 24 -2.28 18.57 17.18
CA SER A 24 -1.87 19.76 16.42
C SER A 24 -0.36 19.74 16.18
N ILE A 25 0.07 20.05 14.95
CA ILE A 25 1.49 20.06 14.59
C ILE A 25 2.33 20.95 15.52
N SER A 26 1.74 22.02 16.07
CA SER A 26 2.37 22.89 17.06
C SER A 26 2.62 22.25 18.43
N SER A 27 1.92 21.15 18.73
CA SER A 27 2.01 20.37 19.98
C SER A 27 2.83 19.09 19.85
N MET A 28 3.35 18.79 18.66
CA MET A 28 4.21 17.63 18.45
C MET A 28 5.51 17.82 19.23
N GLU A 29 5.88 16.82 20.03
CA GLU A 29 7.18 16.78 20.70
C GLU A 29 8.32 16.78 19.67
N ASP A 30 9.33 17.61 19.89
CA ASP A 30 10.52 17.69 19.04
C ASP A 30 11.30 16.37 19.12
N ASP A 31 11.84 15.95 17.97
CA ASP A 31 12.53 14.69 17.72
C ASP A 31 11.74 13.40 17.99
N LYS A 32 10.46 13.49 18.38
CA LYS A 32 9.59 12.32 18.53
C LYS A 32 9.10 11.83 17.17
N GLU A 33 9.32 10.53 16.91
CA GLU A 33 8.80 9.86 15.73
C GLU A 33 7.33 9.44 15.93
N TYR A 34 6.50 9.76 14.94
CA TYR A 34 5.13 9.27 14.83
C TYR A 34 5.04 8.43 13.57
N SER A 35 4.60 7.17 13.68
CA SER A 35 4.54 6.29 12.53
C SER A 35 3.41 5.27 12.58
N VAL A 36 3.02 4.80 11.40
CA VAL A 36 2.10 3.67 11.22
C VAL A 36 2.70 2.73 10.17
N THR A 37 2.60 1.42 10.42
CA THR A 37 3.06 0.38 9.50
C THR A 37 1.88 -0.49 9.08
N GLU A 38 1.71 -0.68 7.78
CA GLU A 38 0.63 -1.49 7.19
C GLU A 38 1.18 -2.42 6.10
N GLU A 39 0.59 -3.61 5.95
CA GLU A 39 0.91 -4.51 4.83
C GLU A 39 -0.07 -4.28 3.68
N HIS A 40 0.43 -3.91 2.51
CA HIS A 40 -0.34 -3.76 1.28
C HIS A 40 0.29 -4.55 0.14
N PHE A 41 -0.48 -5.42 -0.50
CA PHE A 41 -0.03 -6.28 -1.60
C PHE A 41 1.20 -7.15 -1.25
N GLY A 42 1.28 -7.60 0.00
CA GLY A 42 2.40 -8.42 0.50
C GLY A 42 3.69 -7.63 0.72
N VAL A 43 3.60 -6.31 0.82
CA VAL A 43 4.70 -5.40 1.10
C VAL A 43 4.39 -4.61 2.38
N PRO A 44 5.28 -4.60 3.39
CA PRO A 44 5.14 -3.72 4.54
C PRO A 44 5.57 -2.30 4.17
N TRP A 45 4.70 -1.33 4.45
CA TRP A 45 4.92 0.10 4.24
C TRP A 45 4.87 0.82 5.57
N LYS A 46 5.76 1.78 5.78
CA LYS A 46 5.79 2.66 6.96
C LYS A 46 5.55 4.10 6.52
N LEU A 47 4.55 4.74 7.10
CA LEU A 47 4.34 6.18 7.02
C LEU A 47 4.90 6.79 8.29
N GLU A 48 5.79 7.77 8.16
CA GLU A 48 6.50 8.38 9.28
C GLU A 48 6.49 9.90 9.18
N VAL A 49 6.31 10.54 10.34
CA VAL A 49 6.33 11.98 10.51
C VAL A 49 7.15 12.31 11.76
N LYS A 50 7.99 13.34 11.66
CA LYS A 50 8.77 13.86 12.78
C LYS A 50 8.84 15.39 12.69
N VAL A 51 8.89 16.06 13.83
CA VAL A 51 9.32 17.47 13.89
C VAL A 51 10.69 17.50 14.55
N SER A 52 11.65 18.17 13.92
CA SER A 52 13.01 18.36 14.45
C SER A 52 13.44 19.80 14.29
N ASN A 53 13.79 20.46 15.38
CA ASN A 53 14.14 21.88 15.39
C ASN A 53 13.07 22.76 14.68
N GLY A 54 11.80 22.39 14.85
CA GLY A 54 10.67 23.10 14.24
C GLY A 54 10.46 22.84 12.74
N SER A 55 11.26 21.99 12.10
CA SER A 55 11.02 21.52 10.73
C SER A 55 10.33 20.17 10.69
N LEU A 56 9.38 20.03 9.75
CA LEU A 56 8.61 18.81 9.52
C LEU A 56 9.36 17.86 8.57
N SER A 57 9.57 16.64 9.02
CA SER A 57 9.92 15.49 8.18
C SER A 57 8.68 14.65 7.88
N PHE A 58 8.53 14.19 6.64
CA PHE A 58 7.38 13.37 6.21
C PHE A 58 7.80 12.34 5.15
N HIS A 59 7.68 11.04 5.47
CA HIS A 59 8.24 9.95 4.68
C HIS A 59 7.27 8.76 4.52
N LEU A 60 7.34 8.12 3.35
CA LEU A 60 6.90 6.76 3.11
C LEU A 60 8.13 5.87 2.89
N SER A 61 8.23 4.79 3.67
CA SER A 61 9.28 3.78 3.54
C SER A 61 8.69 2.43 3.16
N CYS A 62 9.30 1.77 2.18
CA CYS A 62 9.07 0.38 1.82
C CYS A 62 9.99 -0.50 2.67
N LEU A 63 9.42 -1.33 3.54
CA LEU A 63 10.15 -2.18 4.48
C LEU A 63 10.41 -3.60 3.94
N MET A 64 10.41 -3.76 2.61
CA MET A 64 10.75 -5.04 1.97
C MET A 64 12.17 -5.49 2.34
N SER A 65 12.37 -6.82 2.32
CA SER A 65 13.65 -7.43 2.62
C SER A 65 14.77 -6.86 1.75
N LYS A 66 15.89 -6.50 2.39
CA LYS A 66 17.11 -6.04 1.72
C LYS A 66 17.96 -7.18 1.15
N ASN A 67 17.54 -8.44 1.38
CA ASN A 67 18.24 -9.63 0.89
C ASN A 67 17.73 -10.11 -0.47
N LEU A 68 16.69 -9.48 -1.03
CA LEU A 68 16.06 -9.86 -2.30
C LEU A 68 16.15 -8.72 -3.29
N THR A 69 16.36 -9.02 -4.56
CA THR A 69 16.29 -8.00 -5.63
C THR A 69 14.83 -7.74 -5.99
N TRP A 70 14.40 -6.49 -5.89
CA TRP A 70 13.01 -6.11 -6.13
C TRP A 70 12.85 -4.66 -6.57
N SER A 71 11.72 -4.33 -7.21
CA SER A 71 11.37 -2.98 -7.64
C SER A 71 9.85 -2.75 -7.61
N ILE A 72 9.43 -1.57 -7.15
CA ILE A 72 8.05 -1.11 -7.10
C ILE A 72 7.98 0.31 -7.67
N GLU A 73 7.25 0.49 -8.76
CA GLU A 73 7.00 1.80 -9.35
C GLU A 73 5.65 2.33 -8.90
N THR A 74 5.61 3.59 -8.47
CA THR A 74 4.46 4.18 -7.80
C THR A 74 4.18 5.60 -8.27
N ASP A 75 2.90 5.97 -8.27
CA ASP A 75 2.45 7.36 -8.11
C ASP A 75 2.02 7.56 -6.66
N LEU A 76 2.58 8.58 -6.03
CA LEU A 76 2.33 8.95 -4.66
C LEU A 76 1.59 10.28 -4.61
N ALA A 77 0.54 10.37 -3.81
CA ALA A 77 -0.10 11.63 -3.46
C ALA A 77 -0.01 11.84 -1.95
N PHE A 78 0.93 12.68 -1.53
CA PHE A 78 1.09 13.10 -0.14
C PHE A 78 0.07 14.19 0.16
N LYS A 79 -0.52 14.13 1.35
CA LYS A 79 -1.47 15.12 1.83
C LYS A 79 -1.27 15.37 3.32
N VAL A 80 -1.29 16.65 3.70
CA VAL A 80 -1.35 17.10 5.09
C VAL A 80 -2.61 17.94 5.25
N SER A 81 -3.39 17.69 6.29
CA SER A 81 -4.66 18.41 6.52
C SER A 81 -4.90 18.74 7.98
N THR A 82 -5.56 19.88 8.21
CA THR A 82 -5.99 20.35 9.53
C THR A 82 -7.37 20.96 9.38
N GLY A 83 -8.38 20.40 10.07
CA GLY A 83 -9.76 20.85 9.91
C GLY A 83 -10.23 20.73 8.46
N SER A 84 -10.67 21.85 7.87
CA SER A 84 -11.13 21.90 6.47
C SER A 84 -10.02 22.07 5.44
N ASP A 85 -8.81 22.48 5.87
CA ASP A 85 -7.74 22.86 4.96
C ASP A 85 -6.77 21.70 4.72
N SER A 86 -6.18 21.67 3.53
CA SER A 86 -5.19 20.66 3.19
C SER A 86 -4.18 21.14 2.16
N LEU A 87 -2.95 20.66 2.28
CA LEU A 87 -1.91 20.73 1.28
C LEU A 87 -1.68 19.34 0.69
N SER A 88 -1.38 19.28 -0.60
CA SER A 88 -1.08 18.01 -1.26
C SER A 88 -0.01 18.17 -2.33
N SER A 89 0.75 17.11 -2.56
CA SER A 89 1.71 17.03 -3.66
C SER A 89 1.73 15.62 -4.26
N ARG A 90 2.05 15.53 -5.56
CA ARG A 90 2.11 14.27 -6.30
C ARG A 90 3.52 14.02 -6.79
N HIS A 91 3.97 12.77 -6.68
CA HIS A 91 5.33 12.35 -7.02
C HIS A 91 5.31 10.97 -7.66
N GLU A 92 6.12 10.78 -8.70
CA GLU A 92 6.43 9.46 -9.20
C GLU A 92 7.69 8.94 -8.50
N ARG A 93 7.65 7.69 -8.02
CA ARG A 93 8.79 7.10 -7.31
C ARG A 93 8.94 5.62 -7.61
N ARG A 94 10.21 5.22 -7.71
CA ARG A 94 10.62 3.81 -7.78
C ARG A 94 11.33 3.43 -6.49
N PHE A 95 10.72 2.53 -5.73
CA PHE A 95 11.35 1.85 -4.61
C PHE A 95 12.05 0.61 -5.14
N HIS A 96 13.29 0.34 -4.74
CA HIS A 96 13.99 -0.84 -5.21
C HIS A 96 15.12 -1.28 -4.28
N ASN A 97 15.49 -2.54 -4.43
CA ASN A 97 16.71 -3.13 -3.89
C ASN A 97 17.44 -3.88 -5.00
N SER A 98 18.71 -3.57 -5.21
CA SER A 98 19.58 -4.24 -6.17
C SER A 98 21.04 -4.11 -5.71
N ASP A 99 21.91 -4.97 -6.22
CA ASP A 99 23.34 -4.95 -5.87
C ASP A 99 23.96 -3.57 -6.10
N GLY A 100 24.37 -2.93 -4.99
CA GLY A 100 25.02 -1.62 -5.00
C GLY A 100 24.10 -0.41 -5.22
N ASN A 101 22.78 -0.58 -5.40
CA ASN A 101 21.86 0.54 -5.55
C ASN A 101 20.46 0.23 -4.97
N SER A 102 20.02 1.00 -3.99
CA SER A 102 18.74 0.78 -3.31
C SER A 102 18.05 2.09 -2.94
N GLN A 103 16.74 2.13 -3.09
CA GLN A 103 15.88 3.24 -2.67
C GLN A 103 14.69 2.67 -1.92
N PHE A 104 14.68 2.83 -0.60
CA PHE A 104 13.61 2.31 0.25
C PHE A 104 12.60 3.37 0.66
N GLU A 105 12.92 4.65 0.47
CA GLU A 105 12.16 5.74 1.07
C GLU A 105 11.80 6.82 0.05
N CYS A 106 10.69 7.51 0.29
CA CYS A 106 10.32 8.73 -0.40
C CYS A 106 9.75 9.72 0.60
N GLY A 107 10.24 10.94 0.58
CA GLY A 107 9.76 12.00 1.45
C GLY A 107 10.75 13.13 1.54
N TRP A 108 10.63 13.91 2.60
CA TRP A 108 11.48 15.06 2.88
C TRP A 108 11.91 15.01 4.34
N ASN A 109 13.23 15.07 4.57
CA ASN A 109 13.78 15.25 5.91
C ASN A 109 13.49 16.66 6.45
N ASP A 110 13.37 17.63 5.54
CA ASP A 110 13.11 19.04 5.82
C ASP A 110 12.09 19.53 4.77
N LEU A 111 10.80 19.20 4.99
CA LEU A 111 9.73 19.58 4.07
C LEU A 111 9.49 21.08 4.13
N MET A 112 9.25 21.58 5.35
CA MET A 112 9.02 22.98 5.69
C MET A 112 8.94 23.16 7.21
N SER A 113 9.09 24.40 7.68
CA SER A 113 8.84 24.71 9.08
C SER A 113 7.36 24.52 9.45
N THR A 114 7.12 24.12 10.69
CA THR A 114 5.77 23.99 11.26
C THR A 114 5.01 25.31 11.25
N GLU A 115 5.69 26.44 11.44
CA GLU A 115 5.12 27.80 11.31
C GLU A 115 4.62 28.06 9.89
N LEU A 116 5.45 27.77 8.87
CA LEU A 116 5.07 27.97 7.49
C LEU A 116 3.90 27.06 7.10
N LEU A 117 3.91 25.81 7.55
CA LEU A 117 2.80 24.88 7.34
C LEU A 117 1.49 25.43 7.91
N MET A 118 1.50 25.90 9.16
CA MET A 118 0.33 26.50 9.81
C MET A 118 -0.16 27.76 9.09
N SER A 119 0.75 28.59 8.58
CA SER A 119 0.38 29.80 7.82
C SER A 119 -0.38 29.53 6.51
N HIS A 120 -0.17 28.34 5.93
CA HIS A 120 -0.87 27.86 4.74
C HIS A 120 -2.23 27.22 5.07
N LEU A 121 -2.40 26.72 6.30
CA LEU A 121 -3.58 26.01 6.78
C LEU A 121 -4.44 26.93 7.67
N ARG A 122 -4.92 28.04 7.10
CA ARG A 122 -5.52 29.19 7.81
C ARG A 122 -6.86 28.89 8.52
N GLY A 123 -7.56 27.82 8.15
CA GLY A 123 -8.75 27.28 8.83
C GLY A 123 -8.42 26.28 9.96
N GLY A 124 -7.13 26.06 10.23
CA GLY A 124 -6.58 25.01 11.09
C GLY A 124 -6.67 25.29 12.60
N ASN A 125 -7.82 25.71 13.12
CA ASN A 125 -8.12 25.60 14.56
C ASN A 125 -8.51 24.16 14.94
N SER A 126 -7.86 23.18 14.33
CA SER A 126 -8.06 21.77 14.59
C SER A 126 -7.06 21.30 15.63
N ASN A 127 -7.54 20.53 16.60
CA ASN A 127 -6.68 19.88 17.59
C ASN A 127 -5.87 18.72 16.99
N GLU A 128 -6.12 18.39 15.72
CA GLU A 128 -5.51 17.26 15.03
C GLU A 128 -4.91 17.69 13.69
N THR A 129 -3.76 17.09 13.36
CA THR A 129 -3.14 17.14 12.04
C THR A 129 -3.14 15.73 11.44
N ILE A 130 -3.61 15.62 10.21
CA ILE A 130 -3.76 14.36 9.49
C ILE A 130 -2.74 14.32 8.35
N PHE A 131 -1.88 13.31 8.40
CA PHE A 131 -0.95 12.94 7.34
C PHE A 131 -1.49 11.75 6.58
N GLU A 132 -1.63 11.88 5.26
CA GLU A 132 -2.17 10.84 4.40
C GLU A 132 -1.28 10.69 3.18
N ILE A 133 -1.13 9.45 2.73
CA ILE A 133 -0.52 9.15 1.44
C ILE A 133 -1.40 8.18 0.68
N ASN A 134 -1.73 8.53 -0.55
CA ASN A 134 -2.34 7.62 -1.50
C ASN A 134 -1.25 7.08 -2.42
N VAL A 135 -1.19 5.75 -2.52
CA VAL A 135 -0.17 5.03 -3.28
C VAL A 135 -0.85 4.26 -4.39
N LEU A 136 -0.53 4.60 -5.63
CA LEU A 136 -0.90 3.83 -6.81
C LEU A 136 0.34 3.08 -7.28
N ILE A 137 0.29 1.76 -7.29
CA ILE A 137 1.37 0.91 -7.76
C ILE A 137 1.19 0.65 -9.27
N LYS A 138 2.13 1.16 -10.07
CA LYS A 138 2.19 0.94 -11.53
C LYS A 138 2.73 -0.45 -11.86
N SER A 139 3.78 -0.87 -11.17
CA SER A 139 4.44 -2.16 -11.40
C SER A 139 5.13 -2.67 -10.12
N MET A 140 5.27 -3.99 -10.00
CA MET A 140 6.00 -4.66 -8.91
C MET A 140 6.73 -5.87 -9.46
N THR A 141 8.01 -6.00 -9.14
CA THR A 141 8.85 -7.17 -9.47
C THR A 141 9.67 -7.59 -8.27
N GLY A 142 9.89 -8.89 -8.09
CA GLY A 142 10.65 -9.43 -6.94
C GLY A 142 10.02 -9.17 -5.56
N CYS A 143 8.79 -8.64 -5.51
CA CYS A 143 8.06 -8.27 -4.29
C CYS A 143 6.90 -9.22 -4.01
N GLY A 144 6.49 -9.27 -2.73
CA GLY A 144 5.34 -10.04 -2.27
C GLY A 144 5.69 -11.49 -1.94
N LYS A 145 4.80 -12.15 -1.19
CA LYS A 145 4.92 -13.60 -0.95
C LYS A 145 4.96 -14.30 -2.31
N GLU A 146 5.87 -15.25 -2.47
CA GLU A 146 5.88 -16.10 -3.65
C GLU A 146 4.46 -16.64 -3.86
N ILE A 147 3.96 -16.53 -5.10
CA ILE A 147 2.72 -17.21 -5.48
C ILE A 147 3.06 -18.70 -5.51
N LEU A 148 3.06 -19.33 -4.33
CA LEU A 148 3.34 -20.75 -4.15
C LEU A 148 2.26 -21.62 -4.78
N ARG A 149 1.09 -21.03 -5.08
CA ARG A 149 -0.09 -21.74 -5.57
C ARG A 149 -0.74 -20.99 -6.71
N LYS A 150 -0.85 -21.66 -7.85
CA LYS A 150 -1.68 -21.21 -8.98
C LYS A 150 -3.10 -21.70 -8.74
N PHE A 151 -4.08 -20.84 -9.02
CA PHE A 151 -5.52 -21.17 -8.95
C PHE A 151 -6.22 -20.87 -10.28
N ASP A 152 -5.45 -20.76 -11.35
CA ASP A 152 -5.93 -20.49 -12.69
C ASP A 152 -6.20 -21.80 -13.46
N GLU A 153 -6.55 -21.68 -14.74
CA GLU A 153 -6.90 -22.83 -15.58
C GLU A 153 -5.77 -23.85 -15.75
N SER A 154 -4.51 -23.49 -15.46
CA SER A 154 -3.38 -24.42 -15.58
C SER A 154 -3.45 -25.61 -14.62
N ILE A 155 -4.23 -25.51 -13.54
CA ILE A 155 -4.44 -26.62 -12.59
C ILE A 155 -5.85 -27.22 -12.63
N LYS A 156 -6.64 -26.86 -13.66
CA LYS A 156 -8.04 -27.28 -13.80
C LYS A 156 -8.22 -28.79 -13.77
N GLU A 157 -7.31 -29.54 -14.40
CA GLU A 157 -7.36 -31.01 -14.46
C GLU A 157 -7.17 -31.66 -13.09
N CYS A 158 -6.46 -30.99 -12.19
CA CYS A 158 -6.21 -31.45 -10.83
C CYS A 158 -7.20 -30.86 -9.81
N SER A 159 -8.22 -30.14 -10.26
CA SER A 159 -9.17 -29.42 -9.41
C SER A 159 -10.53 -30.13 -9.38
N ASP A 160 -11.12 -30.24 -8.19
CA ASP A 160 -12.45 -30.84 -7.98
C ASP A 160 -13.53 -29.79 -7.65
N VAL A 161 -13.14 -28.52 -7.54
CA VAL A 161 -14.03 -27.37 -7.32
C VAL A 161 -13.54 -26.12 -8.03
N VAL A 162 -14.49 -25.28 -8.46
CA VAL A 162 -14.24 -23.96 -9.03
C VAL A 162 -15.00 -22.92 -8.22
N LEU A 163 -14.29 -22.01 -7.56
CA LEU A 163 -14.90 -20.84 -6.93
C LEU A 163 -15.03 -19.73 -7.96
N VAL A 164 -16.22 -19.14 -8.07
CA VAL A 164 -16.47 -18.00 -8.96
C VAL A 164 -16.73 -16.77 -8.10
N VAL A 165 -15.83 -15.79 -8.16
CA VAL A 165 -15.94 -14.53 -7.42
C VAL A 165 -15.92 -13.37 -8.41
N LYS A 166 -17.04 -12.64 -8.52
CA LYS A 166 -17.17 -11.51 -9.46
C LYS A 166 -16.69 -11.88 -10.88
N ASP A 167 -17.22 -12.99 -11.41
CA ASP A 167 -16.90 -13.58 -12.73
C ASP A 167 -15.49 -14.13 -12.91
N ARG A 168 -14.63 -14.09 -11.88
CA ARG A 168 -13.31 -14.71 -11.90
C ARG A 168 -13.38 -16.12 -11.34
N LYS A 169 -12.88 -17.10 -12.11
CA LYS A 169 -12.80 -18.51 -11.73
C LYS A 169 -11.48 -18.82 -11.00
N PHE A 170 -11.58 -19.59 -9.92
CA PHE A 170 -10.46 -20.11 -9.15
C PHE A 170 -10.60 -21.63 -9.05
N TYR A 171 -9.63 -22.35 -9.62
CA TYR A 171 -9.58 -23.81 -9.66
C TYR A 171 -8.83 -24.32 -8.44
N LEU A 172 -9.47 -25.19 -7.64
CA LEU A 172 -9.05 -25.55 -6.29
C LEU A 172 -9.40 -27.00 -5.98
N LEU A 173 -8.91 -27.47 -4.82
CA LEU A 173 -9.27 -28.75 -4.22
C LEU A 173 -10.16 -28.55 -2.99
N LYS A 174 -11.33 -29.20 -2.94
CA LYS A 174 -12.33 -29.14 -1.85
C LYS A 174 -11.70 -29.46 -0.51
N TYR A 175 -10.87 -30.50 -0.47
CA TYR A 175 -10.18 -30.94 0.74
C TYR A 175 -9.36 -29.80 1.39
N TYR A 176 -8.56 -29.07 0.59
CA TYR A 176 -7.74 -27.98 1.14
C TYR A 176 -8.58 -26.77 1.56
N LEU A 177 -9.69 -26.49 0.87
CA LEU A 177 -10.63 -25.44 1.27
C LEU A 177 -11.30 -25.76 2.61
N ALA A 178 -11.78 -26.99 2.78
CA ALA A 178 -12.38 -27.46 4.03
C ALA A 178 -11.36 -27.50 5.18
N LEU A 179 -10.09 -27.80 4.90
CA LEU A 179 -9.02 -27.81 5.89
C LEU A 179 -8.69 -26.40 6.41
N GLN A 180 -8.81 -25.37 5.57
CA GLN A 180 -8.45 -23.98 5.90
C GLN A 180 -9.63 -23.12 6.35
N SER A 181 -10.86 -23.61 6.25
CA SER A 181 -12.07 -22.84 6.58
C SER A 181 -13.19 -23.73 7.07
N ALA A 182 -13.64 -23.47 8.31
CA ALA A 182 -14.81 -24.14 8.89
C ALA A 182 -16.07 -23.92 8.04
N HIS A 183 -16.22 -22.72 7.44
CA HIS A 183 -17.34 -22.42 6.56
C HIS A 183 -17.41 -23.35 5.35
N PHE A 184 -16.29 -23.58 4.66
CA PHE A 184 -16.26 -24.49 3.52
C PHE A 184 -16.43 -25.96 3.94
N LYS A 185 -16.04 -26.32 5.17
CA LYS A 185 -16.26 -27.67 5.71
C LYS A 185 -17.74 -27.99 5.96
N GLU A 186 -18.55 -26.97 6.25
CA GLU A 186 -19.98 -27.13 6.58
C GLU A 186 -20.91 -27.01 5.37
N LEU A 187 -20.38 -26.67 4.18
CA LEU A 187 -21.21 -26.56 2.98
C LEU A 187 -21.76 -27.94 2.57
N PRO A 188 -23.09 -28.09 2.40
CA PRO A 188 -23.67 -29.31 1.86
C PRO A 188 -23.07 -29.60 0.49
N TYR A 189 -22.66 -30.85 0.24
CA TYR A 189 -22.03 -31.32 -1.01
C TYR A 189 -20.58 -30.85 -1.25
N PHE A 190 -19.92 -30.34 -0.21
CA PHE A 190 -18.51 -29.92 -0.26
C PHE A 190 -17.51 -31.01 0.16
N LEU A 191 -17.98 -32.12 0.73
CA LEU A 191 -17.22 -33.36 1.00
C LEU A 191 -17.88 -34.54 0.29
#